data_AF-A0A2S6Q5M7-F1
#
_entry.id   AF-A0A2S6Q5M7-F1
#
_cell.length_a   1.000
_cell.length_b   1.000
_cell.length_c   1.000
_cell.angle_alpha   90.00
_cell.angle_beta   90.00
_cell.angle_gamma   90.00
#
_symmetry.space_group_name_H-M   'P 1'
#
loop_
_entity.id
_entity.type
_entity.pdbx_description
1 polymer ?
#
loop_
_entity_poly.entity_id
_entity_poly.type
_entity_poly.pdbx_seq_one_letter_code
_entity_poly.pdbx_strand_id
1 'polypeptide(L)'
;IEDFHWMDDPDWRAKGERMYLKADYRLLVENLLDLSHLSYIHATTLGTDAVAETPMKFERGSRHVTVTRWVMDSVPPPFFTKAGGFSADEHVDRWQHITWTPPAFVRLDVGAAKAGTGAENGDRSQGFTMRNLNAITPETDKTTHYFWAQAHDFRIDEPWITDLLVANVHEAFLEDLEIIALQQENIDSGITPERIDINHDGGGLQAIRTLDSMIHDENEPAPTAQAAE
;
A
#
# COMPACT_ATOMS: atom_id res chain seq x y z
N ILE A 1 3.51 -1.32 -18.30
CA ILE A 1 3.40 -0.04 -17.57
C ILE A 1 2.23 -0.21 -16.63
N GLU A 2 2.42 0.10 -15.34
CA GLU A 2 1.36 -0.01 -14.34
C GLU A 2 0.26 1.02 -14.59
N ASP A 3 -1.00 0.66 -14.32
CA ASP A 3 -2.14 1.54 -14.58
C ASP A 3 -2.48 2.39 -13.36
N PHE A 4 -2.08 3.67 -13.43
CA PHE A 4 -2.34 4.74 -12.47
C PHE A 4 -3.29 5.82 -13.05
N HIS A 5 -4.24 5.45 -13.91
CA HIS A 5 -5.14 6.40 -14.60
C HIS A 5 -5.88 7.39 -13.70
N TRP A 6 -6.13 7.06 -12.43
CA TRP A 6 -6.79 7.96 -11.46
C TRP A 6 -6.08 9.31 -11.25
N MET A 7 -4.81 9.43 -11.66
CA MET A 7 -4.12 10.72 -11.64
C MET A 7 -4.63 11.69 -12.73
N ASP A 8 -5.18 11.16 -13.82
CA ASP A 8 -5.63 11.92 -14.99
C ASP A 8 -7.15 11.81 -15.23
N ASP A 9 -7.86 11.04 -14.41
CA ASP A 9 -9.30 10.82 -14.54
C ASP A 9 -10.09 12.08 -14.10
N PRO A 10 -11.03 12.59 -14.93
CA PRO A 10 -11.80 13.80 -14.61
C PRO A 10 -12.66 13.68 -13.36
N ASP A 11 -13.09 12.47 -13.00
CA ASP A 11 -13.92 12.19 -11.82
C ASP A 11 -13.07 12.02 -10.55
N TRP A 12 -11.74 12.19 -10.65
CA TRP A 12 -10.79 12.06 -9.55
C TRP A 12 -10.02 13.35 -9.32
N ARG A 13 -9.54 13.52 -8.08
CA ARG A 13 -8.48 14.47 -7.76
C ARG A 13 -7.32 13.71 -7.16
N ALA A 14 -6.11 14.04 -7.61
CA ALA A 14 -4.90 13.40 -7.17
C ALA A 14 -3.80 14.43 -6.96
N LYS A 15 -2.93 14.15 -6.00
CA LYS A 15 -1.67 14.87 -5.81
C LYS A 15 -0.66 13.88 -5.26
N GLY A 16 0.59 14.08 -5.66
CA GLY A 16 1.68 13.19 -5.29
C GLY A 16 2.99 13.95 -5.21
N GLU A 17 4.01 13.24 -4.78
CA GLU A 17 5.34 13.78 -4.59
C GLU A 17 6.39 12.67 -4.69
N ARG A 18 7.65 13.09 -4.62
CA ARG A 18 8.80 12.19 -4.57
C ARG A 18 9.49 12.33 -3.22
N MET A 19 9.66 11.21 -2.54
CA MET A 19 10.48 11.05 -1.34
C MET A 19 11.76 10.26 -1.66
N TYR A 20 12.70 10.27 -0.72
CA TYR A 20 13.97 9.54 -0.83
C TYR A 20 14.15 8.64 0.38
N LEU A 21 14.46 7.36 0.13
CA LEU A 21 14.65 6.34 1.15
C LEU A 21 16.10 5.88 1.16
N LYS A 22 16.71 5.81 2.34
CA LYS A 22 18.05 5.25 2.56
C LYS A 22 17.97 3.77 2.94
N ALA A 23 17.32 2.99 2.09
CA ALA A 23 17.21 1.55 2.24
C ALA A 23 16.95 0.87 0.90
N ASP A 24 17.13 -0.46 0.89
CA ASP A 24 16.68 -1.34 -0.19
C ASP A 24 15.17 -1.16 -0.42
N TYR A 25 14.79 -0.97 -1.69
CA TYR A 25 13.40 -0.78 -2.10
C TYR A 25 12.48 -1.94 -1.69
N ARG A 26 13.03 -3.15 -1.54
CA ARG A 26 12.27 -4.34 -1.13
C ARG A 26 11.67 -4.18 0.26
N LEU A 27 12.35 -3.49 1.16
CA LEU A 27 11.81 -3.19 2.51
C LEU A 27 10.57 -2.29 2.42
N LEU A 28 10.56 -1.32 1.51
CA LEU A 28 9.38 -0.48 1.28
C LEU A 28 8.23 -1.25 0.64
N VAL A 29 8.52 -2.18 -0.28
CA VAL A 29 7.49 -3.08 -0.85
C VAL A 29 6.85 -3.93 0.24
N GLU A 30 7.66 -4.51 1.14
CA GLU A 30 7.14 -5.28 2.28
C GLU A 30 6.30 -4.41 3.23
N ASN A 31 6.80 -3.21 3.57
CA ASN A 31 6.06 -2.25 4.41
C ASN A 31 4.68 -1.94 3.84
N LEU A 32 4.58 -1.65 2.54
CA LEU A 32 3.30 -1.30 1.91
C LEU A 32 2.33 -2.49 1.78
N LEU A 33 2.83 -3.73 1.87
CA LEU A 33 2.02 -4.96 1.81
C LEU A 33 1.62 -5.48 3.20
N ASP A 34 2.23 -4.96 4.26
CA ASP A 34 1.89 -5.28 5.64
C ASP A 34 1.17 -4.09 6.31
N LEU A 35 -0.09 -4.23 6.68
CA LEU A 35 -0.81 -3.17 7.41
C LEU A 35 -0.87 -3.40 8.92
N SER A 36 -0.07 -4.31 9.47
CA SER A 36 0.04 -4.55 10.92
C SER A 36 0.75 -3.40 11.64
N HIS A 37 1.73 -2.77 10.99
CA HIS A 37 2.50 -1.66 11.55
C HIS A 37 1.66 -0.39 11.77
N LEU A 38 0.52 -0.23 11.08
CA LEU A 38 -0.34 0.95 11.17
C LEU A 38 -0.74 1.27 12.62
N SER A 39 -0.95 0.24 13.45
CA SER A 39 -1.34 0.39 14.85
C SER A 39 -0.19 0.79 15.78
N TYR A 40 1.06 0.67 15.32
CA TYR A 40 2.26 0.93 16.12
C TYR A 40 2.99 2.21 15.67
N ILE A 41 3.17 2.36 14.35
CA ILE A 41 3.92 3.48 13.75
C ILE A 41 2.97 4.67 13.55
N HIS A 42 1.77 4.43 13.00
CA HIS A 42 0.82 5.50 12.66
C HIS A 42 -0.29 5.71 13.69
N ALA A 43 -0.04 5.41 14.97
CA ALA A 43 -1.07 5.45 16.00
C ALA A 43 -1.76 6.83 16.11
N THR A 44 -1.10 7.90 15.68
CA THR A 44 -1.60 9.28 15.69
C THR A 44 -2.16 9.75 14.35
N THR A 45 -1.88 9.07 13.24
CA THR A 45 -2.23 9.48 11.87
C THR A 45 -3.26 8.55 11.22
N LEU A 46 -2.98 7.25 11.09
CA LEU A 46 -3.79 6.26 10.37
C LEU A 46 -4.30 5.09 11.22
N GLY A 47 -3.68 4.84 12.37
CA GLY A 47 -3.98 3.73 13.26
C GLY A 47 -5.36 3.87 13.92
N THR A 48 -6.16 2.79 13.86
CA THR A 48 -7.33 2.61 14.73
C THR A 48 -7.28 1.23 15.33
N ASP A 49 -7.75 1.04 16.57
CA ASP A 49 -7.74 -0.27 17.25
C ASP A 49 -8.40 -1.39 16.41
N ALA A 50 -9.45 -1.08 15.66
CA ALA A 50 -10.15 -2.02 14.77
C ALA A 50 -9.29 -2.58 13.62
N VAL A 51 -8.23 -1.88 13.22
CA VAL A 51 -7.28 -2.32 12.17
C VAL A 51 -6.38 -3.45 12.67
N ALA A 52 -6.08 -3.47 13.97
CA ALA A 52 -5.20 -4.46 14.59
C ALA A 52 -5.85 -5.85 14.68
N GLU A 53 -7.18 -5.92 14.81
CA GLU A 53 -7.88 -7.16 15.16
C GLU A 53 -8.31 -7.99 13.95
N THR A 54 -8.31 -7.43 12.73
CA THR A 54 -8.74 -8.14 11.53
C THR A 54 -7.56 -8.58 10.67
N PRO A 55 -7.27 -9.89 10.56
CA PRO A 55 -6.15 -10.38 9.76
C PRO A 55 -6.40 -10.14 8.27
N MET A 56 -5.32 -9.81 7.55
CA MET A 56 -5.37 -9.67 6.10
C MET A 56 -5.33 -11.05 5.43
N LYS A 57 -6.02 -11.20 4.32
CA LYS A 57 -5.88 -12.34 3.42
C LYS A 57 -4.98 -11.95 2.26
N PHE A 58 -4.12 -12.85 1.81
CA PHE A 58 -3.31 -12.62 0.62
C PHE A 58 -3.51 -13.71 -0.42
N GLU A 59 -3.42 -13.34 -1.68
CA GLU A 59 -3.51 -14.23 -2.83
C GLU A 59 -2.36 -13.91 -3.79
N ARG A 60 -1.71 -14.96 -4.29
CA ARG A 60 -0.66 -14.84 -5.31
C ARG A 60 -1.24 -15.19 -6.67
N GLY A 61 -1.26 -14.22 -7.57
CA GLY A 61 -1.52 -14.42 -8.99
C GLY A 61 -0.26 -14.88 -9.74
N SER A 62 -0.34 -14.92 -11.07
CA SER A 62 0.81 -15.31 -11.91
C SER A 62 1.98 -14.33 -11.80
N ARG A 63 1.67 -13.04 -11.69
CA ARG A 63 2.64 -11.94 -11.68
C ARG A 63 2.29 -10.81 -10.70
N HIS A 64 1.32 -11.01 -9.83
CA HIS A 64 0.91 -9.99 -8.86
C HIS A 64 0.57 -10.65 -7.54
N VAL A 65 0.61 -9.88 -6.46
CA VAL A 65 0.14 -10.29 -5.14
C VAL A 65 -0.92 -9.31 -4.68
N THR A 66 -2.05 -9.84 -4.22
CA THR A 66 -3.13 -9.04 -3.66
C THR A 66 -3.28 -9.32 -2.18
N VAL A 67 -3.38 -8.28 -1.37
CA VAL A 67 -3.66 -8.34 0.06
C VAL A 67 -5.00 -7.65 0.31
N THR A 68 -5.93 -8.33 0.97
CA THR A 68 -7.29 -7.88 1.17
C THR A 68 -7.67 -7.91 2.65
N ARG A 69 -8.23 -6.80 3.12
CA ARG A 69 -8.90 -6.71 4.43
C ARG A 69 -10.25 -6.02 4.27
N TRP A 70 -11.26 -6.62 4.90
CA TRP A 70 -12.58 -6.04 5.10
C TRP A 70 -12.82 -5.89 6.59
N VAL A 71 -13.25 -4.72 7.03
CA VAL A 71 -13.73 -4.48 8.40
C VAL A 71 -15.19 -4.11 8.30
N MET A 72 -16.05 -5.04 8.67
CA MET A 72 -17.50 -4.93 8.49
C MET A 72 -18.15 -4.30 9.72
N ASP A 73 -19.20 -3.52 9.51
CA ASP A 73 -20.07 -2.98 10.57
C ASP A 73 -19.29 -2.31 11.73
N SER A 74 -18.38 -1.39 11.38
CA SER A 74 -17.50 -0.72 12.34
C SER A 74 -17.75 0.78 12.41
N VAL A 75 -17.47 1.40 13.56
CA VAL A 75 -17.49 2.86 13.67
C VAL A 75 -16.42 3.47 12.74
N PRO A 76 -16.73 4.55 12.01
CA PRO A 76 -15.77 5.17 11.11
C PRO A 76 -14.60 5.76 11.90
N PRO A 77 -13.36 5.65 11.38
CA PRO A 77 -12.21 6.32 11.98
C PRO A 77 -12.40 7.85 11.95
N PRO A 78 -11.74 8.62 12.83
CA PRO A 78 -11.89 10.09 12.89
C PRO A 78 -11.66 10.81 11.55
N PHE A 79 -10.77 10.27 10.71
CA PHE A 79 -10.54 10.82 9.38
C PHE A 79 -11.78 10.71 8.47
N PHE A 80 -12.54 9.61 8.58
CA PHE A 80 -13.68 9.33 7.70
C PHE A 80 -14.89 10.20 8.05
N THR A 81 -15.04 10.57 9.33
CA THR A 81 -16.06 11.53 9.74
C THR A 81 -15.72 12.95 9.26
N LYS A 82 -14.44 13.35 9.31
CA LYS A 82 -13.98 14.67 8.85
C LYS A 82 -14.02 14.84 7.32
N ALA A 83 -13.57 13.84 6.57
CA ALA A 83 -13.42 13.93 5.11
C ALA A 83 -14.60 13.32 4.35
N GLY A 84 -15.04 12.12 4.76
CA GLY A 84 -16.02 11.30 4.05
C GLY A 84 -17.49 11.58 4.37
N GLY A 85 -17.77 12.47 5.34
CA GLY A 85 -19.13 12.91 5.65
C GLY A 85 -19.97 11.89 6.45
N PHE A 86 -19.34 10.86 7.02
CA PHE A 86 -20.00 9.95 7.95
C PHE A 86 -20.19 10.58 9.33
N SER A 87 -21.31 10.29 9.97
CA SER A 87 -21.58 10.68 11.36
C SER A 87 -20.86 9.71 12.31
N ALA A 88 -20.50 10.16 13.51
CA ALA A 88 -19.72 9.35 14.45
C ALA A 88 -20.48 8.13 15.00
N ASP A 89 -21.81 8.15 14.91
CA ASP A 89 -22.75 7.09 15.28
C ASP A 89 -23.17 6.20 14.11
N GLU A 90 -22.77 6.52 12.87
CA GLU A 90 -22.96 5.63 11.73
C GLU A 90 -21.97 4.46 11.77
N HIS A 91 -22.37 3.34 11.18
CA HIS A 91 -21.49 2.18 10.97
C HIS A 91 -21.12 2.06 9.50
N VAL A 92 -19.90 1.62 9.23
CA VAL A 92 -19.33 1.50 7.89
C VAL A 92 -18.68 0.14 7.66
N ASP A 93 -18.78 -0.33 6.42
CA ASP A 93 -17.97 -1.41 5.87
C ASP A 93 -16.74 -0.80 5.20
N ARG A 94 -15.55 -1.17 5.68
CA ARG A 94 -14.26 -0.64 5.23
C ARG A 94 -13.51 -1.68 4.43
N TRP A 95 -12.83 -1.26 3.37
CA TRP A 95 -11.94 -2.14 2.61
C TRP A 95 -10.55 -1.55 2.46
N GLN A 96 -9.57 -2.45 2.41
CA GLN A 96 -8.20 -2.19 2.01
C GLN A 96 -7.76 -3.33 1.10
N HIS A 97 -7.68 -3.06 -0.20
CA HIS A 97 -7.17 -4.01 -1.19
C HIS A 97 -5.86 -3.48 -1.76
N ILE A 98 -4.76 -4.12 -1.41
CA ILE A 98 -3.42 -3.77 -1.85
C ILE A 98 -3.04 -4.71 -2.97
N THR A 99 -2.51 -4.18 -4.06
CA THR A 99 -1.96 -4.97 -5.16
C THR A 99 -0.51 -4.58 -5.37
N TRP A 100 0.39 -5.55 -5.28
CA TRP A 100 1.76 -5.40 -5.77
C TRP A 100 1.89 -5.96 -7.18
N THR A 101 2.57 -5.19 -8.04
CA THR A 101 2.96 -5.62 -9.38
C THR A 101 4.46 -5.37 -9.62
N PRO A 102 5.16 -6.29 -10.31
CA PRO A 102 6.57 -6.14 -10.62
C PRO A 102 6.88 -4.91 -11.48
N PRO A 103 8.10 -4.34 -11.35
CA PRO A 103 9.13 -4.75 -10.41
C PRO A 103 8.90 -4.20 -8.98
N ALA A 104 8.30 -3.03 -8.84
CA ALA A 104 8.14 -2.37 -7.55
C ALA A 104 6.99 -1.34 -7.55
N PHE A 105 5.81 -1.76 -8.01
CA PHE A 105 4.61 -0.94 -7.93
C PHE A 105 3.67 -1.50 -6.86
N VAL A 106 3.07 -0.61 -6.07
CA VAL A 106 2.04 -0.97 -5.08
C VAL A 106 0.86 -0.03 -5.21
N ARG A 107 -0.34 -0.58 -5.34
CA ARG A 107 -1.59 0.18 -5.42
C ARG A 107 -2.53 -0.24 -4.31
N LEU A 108 -3.00 0.71 -3.53
CA LEU A 108 -4.03 0.47 -2.52
C LEU A 108 -5.37 1.02 -3.00
N ASP A 109 -6.39 0.18 -2.95
CA ASP A 109 -7.81 0.52 -2.99
C ASP A 109 -8.31 0.61 -1.55
N VAL A 110 -8.63 1.81 -1.10
CA VAL A 110 -9.07 2.03 0.28
C VAL A 110 -10.35 2.82 0.27
N GLY A 111 -11.29 2.46 1.13
CA GLY A 111 -12.49 3.26 1.30
C GLY A 111 -13.44 2.69 2.34
N ALA A 112 -14.61 3.30 2.39
CA ALA A 112 -15.72 2.87 3.21
C ALA A 112 -17.05 3.24 2.57
N ALA A 113 -18.06 2.45 2.87
CA ALA A 113 -19.46 2.74 2.59
C ALA A 113 -20.30 2.45 3.84
N LYS A 114 -21.53 2.96 3.88
CA LYS A 114 -22.48 2.64 4.96
C LYS A 114 -22.62 1.13 5.13
N ALA A 115 -22.61 0.65 6.37
CA ALA A 115 -22.66 -0.77 6.66
C ALA A 115 -23.90 -1.44 6.05
N GLY A 116 -23.71 -2.62 5.46
CA GLY A 116 -24.80 -3.41 4.89
C GLY A 116 -25.38 -2.87 3.58
N THR A 117 -24.74 -1.90 2.94
CA THR A 117 -25.21 -1.33 1.65
C THR A 117 -24.67 -2.04 0.41
N GLY A 118 -23.86 -3.08 0.58
CA GLY A 118 -23.44 -3.95 -0.52
C GLY A 118 -22.03 -3.71 -1.05
N ALA A 119 -21.18 -2.94 -0.34
CA ALA A 119 -19.81 -2.64 -0.77
C ALA A 119 -18.95 -3.88 -1.03
N GLU A 120 -19.08 -4.93 -0.20
CA GLU A 120 -18.37 -6.20 -0.40
C GLU A 120 -18.81 -6.93 -1.69
N ASN A 121 -20.04 -6.68 -2.14
CA ASN A 121 -20.60 -7.21 -3.39
C ASN A 121 -20.39 -6.27 -4.59
N GLY A 122 -19.63 -5.17 -4.41
CA GLY A 122 -19.25 -4.24 -5.46
C GLY A 122 -20.05 -2.92 -5.50
N ASP A 123 -21.12 -2.78 -4.71
CA ASP A 123 -21.86 -1.52 -4.62
C ASP A 123 -21.22 -0.59 -3.57
N ARG A 124 -20.29 0.25 -4.03
CA ARG A 124 -19.59 1.23 -3.19
C ARG A 124 -20.26 2.62 -3.23
N SER A 125 -21.46 2.75 -3.81
CA SER A 125 -22.07 4.06 -4.09
C SER A 125 -22.50 4.84 -2.84
N GLN A 126 -22.60 4.17 -1.69
CA GLN A 126 -22.97 4.77 -0.40
C GLN A 126 -21.74 5.19 0.41
N GLY A 127 -20.64 5.49 -0.27
CA GLY A 127 -19.34 5.64 0.34
C GLY A 127 -18.39 6.51 -0.46
N PHE A 128 -17.10 6.34 -0.19
CA PHE A 128 -16.03 7.00 -0.92
C PHE A 128 -14.88 6.04 -1.19
N THR A 129 -14.09 6.34 -2.22
CA THR A 129 -12.92 5.57 -2.60
C THR A 129 -11.68 6.46 -2.66
N MET A 130 -10.57 5.86 -2.28
CA MET A 130 -9.24 6.45 -2.34
C MET A 130 -8.29 5.45 -3.00
N ARG A 131 -7.33 6.00 -3.77
CA ARG A 131 -6.26 5.23 -4.39
C ARG A 131 -4.93 5.77 -3.92
N ASN A 132 -4.16 4.94 -3.23
CA ASN A 132 -2.78 5.25 -2.90
C ASN A 132 -1.88 4.52 -3.90
N LEU A 133 -1.12 5.28 -4.68
CA LEU A 133 -0.42 4.83 -5.88
C LEU A 133 1.08 4.98 -5.65
N ASN A 134 1.82 3.87 -5.66
CA ASN A 134 3.23 3.85 -5.30
C ASN A 134 4.07 3.28 -6.44
N ALA A 135 4.99 4.10 -6.96
CA ALA A 135 6.00 3.72 -7.94
C ALA A 135 7.38 3.85 -7.29
N ILE A 136 8.04 2.71 -7.09
CA ILE A 136 9.29 2.64 -6.34
C ILE A 136 10.42 2.35 -7.34
N THR A 137 11.53 3.07 -7.25
CA THR A 137 12.67 2.89 -8.15
C THR A 137 13.95 2.76 -7.34
N PRO A 138 14.64 1.60 -7.38
CA PRO A 138 15.94 1.46 -6.74
C PRO A 138 16.96 2.39 -7.41
N GLU A 139 17.73 3.12 -6.60
CA GLU A 139 18.88 3.94 -7.04
C GLU A 139 20.19 3.16 -6.85
N THR A 140 20.33 2.51 -5.70
CA THR A 140 21.41 1.56 -5.38
C THR A 140 20.82 0.31 -4.72
N ASP A 141 21.68 -0.59 -4.22
CA ASP A 141 21.25 -1.70 -3.37
C ASP A 141 20.65 -1.24 -2.02
N LYS A 142 20.91 0.01 -1.60
CA LYS A 142 20.51 0.56 -0.30
C LYS A 142 19.93 1.96 -0.34
N THR A 143 19.55 2.45 -1.52
CA THR A 143 18.89 3.74 -1.68
C THR A 143 17.82 3.66 -2.75
N THR A 144 16.73 4.39 -2.54
CA THR A 144 15.50 4.25 -3.32
C THR A 144 14.83 5.61 -3.55
N HIS A 145 14.36 5.83 -4.78
CA HIS A 145 13.42 6.89 -5.09
C HIS A 145 11.99 6.39 -4.91
N TYR A 146 11.22 7.09 -4.09
CA TYR A 146 9.83 6.73 -3.79
C TYR A 146 8.89 7.78 -4.37
N PHE A 147 8.17 7.43 -5.42
CA PHE A 147 7.13 8.28 -6.01
C PHE A 147 5.77 7.76 -5.55
N TRP A 148 4.97 8.65 -4.97
CA TRP A 148 3.63 8.27 -4.54
C TRP A 148 2.61 9.34 -4.91
N ALA A 149 1.36 8.92 -5.05
CA ALA A 149 0.22 9.82 -5.22
C ALA A 149 -0.99 9.30 -4.44
N GLN A 150 -1.77 10.24 -3.90
CA GLN A 150 -3.06 9.97 -3.28
C GLN A 150 -4.16 10.55 -4.16
N ALA A 151 -5.05 9.69 -4.64
CA ALA A 151 -6.22 10.07 -5.42
C ALA A 151 -7.53 9.75 -4.65
N HIS A 152 -8.59 10.50 -4.94
CA HIS A 152 -9.92 10.30 -4.37
C HIS A 152 -11.05 10.69 -5.35
N ASP A 153 -12.23 10.09 -5.18
CA ASP A 153 -13.43 10.27 -6.02
C ASP A 153 -14.56 11.08 -5.35
N PHE A 154 -14.34 11.55 -4.12
CA PHE A 154 -15.36 12.25 -3.33
C PHE A 154 -14.99 13.71 -3.09
N ARG A 155 -15.99 14.59 -3.04
CA ARG A 155 -15.81 16.03 -2.77
C ARG A 155 -14.73 16.67 -3.66
N ILE A 156 -14.71 16.28 -4.93
CA ILE A 156 -13.69 16.67 -5.92
C ILE A 156 -13.67 18.17 -6.26
N ASP A 157 -14.75 18.89 -5.91
CA ASP A 157 -14.87 20.34 -6.06
C ASP A 157 -14.34 21.13 -4.83
N GLU A 158 -13.79 20.42 -3.84
CA GLU A 158 -13.25 21.00 -2.61
C GLU A 158 -11.74 20.75 -2.50
N PRO A 159 -10.87 21.62 -3.05
CA PRO A 159 -9.43 21.38 -3.14
C PRO A 159 -8.73 21.07 -1.81
N TRP A 160 -9.27 21.61 -0.71
CA TRP A 160 -8.74 21.37 0.64
C TRP A 160 -8.83 19.90 1.07
N ILE A 161 -9.75 19.11 0.49
CA ILE A 161 -9.86 17.66 0.74
C ILE A 161 -8.61 16.94 0.22
N THR A 162 -8.20 17.26 -1.02
CA THR A 162 -6.99 16.69 -1.62
C THR A 162 -5.76 17.05 -0.78
N ASP A 163 -5.62 18.31 -0.37
CA ASP A 163 -4.49 18.74 0.46
C ASP A 163 -4.48 18.06 1.84
N LEU A 164 -5.64 17.89 2.47
CA LEU A 164 -5.76 17.19 3.75
C LEU A 164 -5.36 15.71 3.63
N LEU A 165 -5.84 15.03 2.59
CA LEU A 165 -5.52 13.63 2.30
C LEU A 165 -4.02 13.43 2.10
N VAL A 166 -3.42 14.28 1.26
CA VAL A 166 -1.99 14.22 0.94
C VAL A 166 -1.15 14.52 2.17
N ALA A 167 -1.52 15.51 2.98
CA ALA A 167 -0.79 15.83 4.22
C ALA A 167 -0.80 14.65 5.20
N ASN A 168 -1.95 13.99 5.40
CA ASN A 168 -2.01 12.84 6.31
C ASN A 168 -1.16 11.65 5.82
N VAL A 169 -1.18 11.38 4.51
CA VAL A 169 -0.37 10.30 3.91
C VAL A 169 1.12 10.65 3.95
N HIS A 170 1.47 11.92 3.71
CA HIS A 170 2.85 12.42 3.79
C HIS A 170 3.45 12.16 5.17
N GLU A 171 2.76 12.56 6.24
CA GLU A 171 3.24 12.36 7.61
C GLU A 171 3.44 10.88 7.93
N ALA A 172 2.48 10.01 7.56
CA ALA A 172 2.63 8.57 7.73
C ALA A 172 3.86 8.02 6.99
N PHE A 173 4.06 8.41 5.72
CA PHE A 173 5.22 7.95 4.97
C PHE A 173 6.55 8.48 5.53
N LEU A 174 6.61 9.66 6.15
CA LEU A 174 7.83 10.08 6.83
C LEU A 174 8.19 9.14 7.99
N GLU A 175 7.20 8.70 8.77
CA GLU A 175 7.39 7.73 9.85
C GLU A 175 7.90 6.38 9.30
N ASP A 176 7.29 5.89 8.21
CA ASP A 176 7.74 4.66 7.53
C ASP A 176 9.19 4.76 7.07
N LEU A 177 9.53 5.85 6.38
CA LEU A 177 10.86 6.04 5.82
C LEU A 177 11.94 6.09 6.90
N GLU A 178 11.65 6.69 8.06
CA GLU A 178 12.55 6.69 9.21
C GLU A 178 12.77 5.28 9.74
N ILE A 179 11.70 4.53 9.99
CA ILE A 179 11.79 3.16 10.54
C ILE A 179 12.48 2.20 9.56
N ILE A 180 12.17 2.29 8.27
CA ILE A 180 12.78 1.44 7.24
C ILE A 180 14.29 1.75 7.11
N ALA A 181 14.68 3.02 7.19
CA ALA A 181 16.10 3.38 7.19
C ALA A 181 16.84 2.79 8.40
N LEU A 182 16.24 2.86 9.59
CA LEU A 182 16.80 2.23 10.81
C LEU A 182 16.83 0.71 10.70
N GLN A 183 15.85 0.10 10.03
CA GLN A 183 15.85 -1.33 9.74
C GLN A 183 17.03 -1.72 8.83
N GLN A 184 17.31 -0.93 7.79
CA GLN A 184 18.48 -1.12 6.93
C GLN A 184 19.79 -1.00 7.71
N GLU A 185 19.92 0.02 8.58
CA GLU A 185 21.11 0.20 9.44
C GLU A 185 21.32 -1.01 10.37
N ASN A 186 20.24 -1.54 10.93
CA ASN A 186 20.31 -2.74 11.76
C ASN A 186 20.77 -3.95 10.93
N ILE A 187 20.19 -4.19 9.75
CA ILE A 187 20.62 -5.28 8.85
C ILE A 187 22.12 -5.15 8.50
N ASP A 188 22.55 -3.92 8.19
CA ASP A 188 23.92 -3.60 7.81
C ASP A 188 24.93 -3.81 8.95
N SER A 189 24.47 -3.78 10.20
CA SER A 189 25.33 -4.04 11.36
C SER A 189 25.89 -5.48 11.39
N GLY A 190 25.27 -6.41 10.66
CA GLY A 190 25.66 -7.82 10.60
C GLY A 190 25.40 -8.62 11.88
N ILE A 191 24.75 -8.02 12.88
CA ILE A 191 24.37 -8.68 14.14
C ILE A 191 22.88 -8.99 14.23
N THR A 192 22.09 -8.66 13.20
CA THR A 192 20.66 -8.99 13.16
C THR A 192 20.47 -10.50 13.15
N PRO A 193 19.66 -11.05 14.09
CA PRO A 193 19.29 -12.46 14.04
C PRO A 193 18.54 -12.81 12.76
N GLU A 194 18.42 -14.11 12.48
CA GLU A 194 17.55 -14.60 11.42
C GLU A 194 16.12 -14.10 11.62
N ARG A 195 15.50 -13.59 10.55
CA ARG A 195 14.13 -13.08 10.57
C ARG A 195 13.16 -14.20 10.93
N ILE A 196 12.22 -13.90 11.83
CA ILE A 196 11.08 -14.77 12.13
C ILE A 196 9.85 -14.13 11.50
N ASP A 197 9.28 -14.81 10.53
CA ASP A 197 8.06 -14.36 9.85
C ASP A 197 6.81 -14.63 10.70
N ILE A 198 5.85 -13.72 10.63
CA ILE A 198 4.52 -13.82 11.23
C ILE A 198 3.44 -13.86 10.14
N ASN A 199 2.20 -14.15 10.53
CA ASN A 199 1.09 -14.28 9.58
C ASN A 199 0.85 -13.03 8.71
N HIS A 200 1.18 -11.85 9.23
CA HIS A 200 1.02 -10.58 8.52
C HIS A 200 2.05 -10.40 7.38
N ASP A 201 3.20 -11.06 7.44
CA ASP A 201 4.26 -10.95 6.41
C ASP A 201 3.91 -11.64 5.09
N GLY A 202 2.85 -12.46 5.05
CA GLY A 202 2.56 -13.34 3.93
C GLY A 202 2.46 -12.64 2.57
N GLY A 203 1.88 -11.43 2.52
CA GLY A 203 1.79 -10.64 1.30
C GLY A 203 3.16 -10.18 0.80
N GLY A 204 3.95 -9.54 1.68
CA GLY A 204 5.31 -9.09 1.37
C GLY A 204 6.22 -10.23 0.94
N LEU A 205 6.22 -11.34 1.68
CA LEU A 205 7.04 -12.51 1.36
C LEU A 205 6.71 -13.10 -0.02
N GLN A 206 5.44 -13.16 -0.41
CA GLN A 206 5.07 -13.65 -1.74
C GLN A 206 5.48 -12.68 -2.86
N ALA A 207 5.43 -11.37 -2.61
CA ALA A 207 5.92 -10.37 -3.55
C ALA A 207 7.43 -10.50 -3.76
N ILE A 208 8.21 -10.55 -2.67
CA ILE A 208 9.68 -10.71 -2.74
C ILE A 208 10.06 -12.03 -3.42
N ARG A 209 9.42 -13.16 -3.07
CA ARG A 209 9.69 -14.44 -3.76
C ARG A 209 9.37 -14.41 -5.25
N THR A 210 8.30 -13.71 -5.64
CA THR A 210 7.93 -13.56 -7.06
C THR A 210 8.96 -12.71 -7.79
N LEU A 211 9.38 -11.61 -7.18
CA LEU A 211 10.41 -10.71 -7.69
C LEU A 211 11.77 -11.41 -7.84
N ASP A 212 12.23 -12.14 -6.82
CA ASP A 212 13.50 -12.87 -6.85
C ASP A 212 13.51 -13.93 -7.96
N SER A 213 12.38 -14.61 -8.18
CA SER A 213 12.23 -15.54 -9.32
C SER A 213 12.39 -14.83 -10.65
N MET A 214 11.79 -13.65 -10.82
CA MET A 214 11.93 -12.88 -12.06
C MET A 214 13.37 -12.39 -12.28
N ILE A 215 14.04 -11.92 -11.22
CA ILE A 215 15.45 -11.51 -11.27
C ILE A 215 16.33 -12.71 -11.59
N HIS A 216 16.03 -13.89 -11.05
CA HIS A 216 16.76 -15.11 -11.38
C HIS A 216 16.63 -15.45 -12.87
N ASP A 217 15.40 -15.47 -13.40
CA ASP A 217 15.11 -15.75 -14.81
C ASP A 217 15.79 -14.73 -15.75
N GLU A 218 15.88 -13.46 -15.34
CA GLU A 218 16.59 -12.41 -16.11
C GLU A 218 18.12 -12.58 -16.12
N ASN A 219 18.69 -13.17 -15.07
CA ASN A 219 20.12 -13.42 -14.94
C ASN A 219 20.56 -14.75 -15.56
N GLU A 220 19.63 -15.68 -15.81
CA GLU A 220 19.95 -16.90 -16.56
C GLU A 220 20.28 -16.56 -18.02
N PRO A 221 21.39 -17.06 -18.59
CA PRO A 221 21.70 -16.83 -19.98
C PRO A 221 20.61 -17.45 -20.86
N ALA A 222 20.03 -16.64 -21.76
CA ALA A 222 19.03 -17.12 -22.71
C ALA A 222 19.53 -18.41 -23.40
N PRO A 223 18.68 -19.46 -23.53
CA PRO A 223 19.10 -20.71 -24.15
C PRO A 223 19.65 -20.40 -25.54
N THR A 224 20.91 -20.75 -25.76
CA THR A 224 21.58 -20.55 -27.03
C THR A 224 20.77 -21.33 -28.06
N ALA A 225 20.11 -20.63 -29.00
CA ALA A 225 19.44 -21.28 -30.10
C ALA A 225 20.49 -22.08 -30.87
N GLN A 226 20.51 -23.40 -30.68
CA GLN A 226 21.29 -24.29 -31.52
C GLN A 226 20.75 -24.12 -32.94
N ALA A 227 21.52 -23.44 -33.78
CA ALA A 227 21.31 -23.45 -35.21
C ALA A 227 21.36 -24.91 -35.65
N ALA A 228 20.22 -25.42 -36.15
CA ALA A 228 20.18 -26.71 -36.81
C ALA A 228 21.06 -26.63 -38.07
N GLU A 229 22.12 -27.45 -38.12
CA GLU A 229 22.84 -27.79 -39.35
C GLU A 229 22.01 -28.72 -40.25
#